data_AF-A0A8T1S2M2-F1
#
_entry.id   AF-A0A8T1S2M2-F1
#
_cell.length_a   1.000
_cell.length_b   1.000
_cell.length_c   1.000
_cell.angle_alpha   90.00
_cell.angle_beta   90.00
_cell.angle_gamma   90.00
#
_symmetry.space_group_name_H-M   'P 1'
#
loop_
_entity.id
_entity.type
_entity.pdbx_description
1 polymer ?
#
loop_
_entity_poly.entity_id
_entity_poly.type
_entity_poly.pdbx_seq_one_letter_code
_entity_poly.pdbx_strand_id
1 'polypeptide(L)'
;LLARLDEALAFEGPTREELEAELPAKVLVEHAVDTRKKQKWMCSQLHVVKFLLEFLDQRDSAPFDQKTTEAAVRNEMVQAKQQWKLLKVGYQQRVEAIEGAVPHVLAQLEKGQHLAQRLKEALAQYEAQRHEAEKKARDARERRQKEQEQLEERQRQLEVQTAELRSRVQAQRQELHRLQGELQSQESVASGWREKVERSSALCQLLETLQGVRLVSASADEIDMELTPDPQPTTPDPQPLRLTLCWAEDGSIRVRSHSPLFPPPVPCADLRGTVLELQHSYSQLAPLLTETQAL
;
A
#
# COMPACT_ATOMS: atom_id res chain seq x y z
N LEU A 1 12.38 139.67 18.50
CA LEU A 1 13.06 138.40 18.16
C LEU A 1 12.83 137.28 19.16
N LEU A 2 12.34 137.55 20.38
CA LEU A 2 11.91 136.49 21.31
C LEU A 2 10.43 136.07 21.16
N ALA A 3 9.54 136.95 20.68
CA ALA A 3 8.13 136.59 20.43
C ALA A 3 7.86 135.78 19.14
N ARG A 4 8.89 135.49 18.32
CA ARG A 4 8.79 134.61 17.14
C ARG A 4 9.38 133.20 17.40
N LEU A 5 9.95 132.98 18.58
CA LEU A 5 10.48 131.70 19.02
C LEU A 5 9.44 130.89 19.81
N ASP A 6 8.47 131.54 20.45
CA ASP A 6 7.39 130.87 21.16
C ASP A 6 6.30 130.30 20.23
N GLU A 7 6.06 130.88 19.05
CA GLU A 7 5.16 130.32 18.03
C GLU A 7 5.77 129.15 17.22
N ALA A 8 7.10 128.99 17.24
CA ALA A 8 7.78 127.83 16.66
C ALA A 8 7.91 126.65 17.64
N LEU A 9 7.68 126.89 18.93
CA LEU A 9 7.65 125.89 20.01
C LEU A 9 6.22 125.45 20.39
N ALA A 10 5.19 126.11 19.83
CA ALA A 10 3.77 125.81 20.06
C ALA A 10 3.08 125.16 18.84
N PHE A 11 3.83 124.49 17.96
CA PHE A 11 3.24 123.56 17.00
C PHE A 11 3.05 122.20 17.68
N GLU A 12 1.93 122.06 18.39
CA GLU A 12 1.31 120.76 18.65
C GLU A 12 0.87 120.17 17.30
N GLY A 13 1.84 119.56 16.61
CA GLY A 13 1.55 118.58 15.57
C GLY A 13 0.81 117.40 16.19
N PRO A 14 -0.13 116.77 15.45
CA PRO A 14 -1.10 115.84 16.00
C PRO A 14 -0.42 114.74 16.82
N THR A 15 -1.02 114.46 17.98
CA THR A 15 -0.72 113.36 18.87
C THR A 15 -0.44 112.10 18.05
N ARG A 16 0.66 111.43 18.38
CA ARG A 16 1.21 110.21 17.74
C ARG A 16 0.22 109.02 17.66
N GLU A 17 -1.02 109.20 18.11
CA GLU A 17 -2.08 108.19 18.24
C GLU A 17 -3.25 108.39 17.26
N GLU A 18 -3.29 109.46 16.44
CA GLU A 18 -4.38 109.70 15.47
C GLU A 18 -3.97 109.56 13.98
N LEU A 19 -2.75 109.10 13.70
CA LEU A 19 -2.25 108.74 12.35
C LEU A 19 -1.88 107.26 12.22
N GLU A 20 -2.27 106.44 13.19
CA GLU A 20 -2.35 104.98 13.03
C GLU A 20 -3.65 104.62 12.32
N ALA A 21 -3.78 105.03 11.05
CA ALA A 21 -4.48 104.15 10.12
C ALA A 21 -3.67 102.85 10.13
N GLU A 22 -4.23 101.78 10.69
CA GLU A 22 -3.64 100.45 10.77
C GLU A 22 -3.27 99.97 9.35
N LEU A 23 -2.11 100.42 8.89
CA LEU A 23 -1.47 99.94 7.68
C LEU A 23 -1.25 98.45 7.93
N PRO A 24 -1.66 97.57 7.01
CA PRO A 24 -1.63 96.13 7.22
C PRO A 24 -0.28 95.72 7.79
N ALA A 25 -0.26 94.83 8.79
CA ALA A 25 0.98 94.39 9.45
C ALA A 25 2.10 94.03 8.45
N LYS A 26 1.74 93.58 7.25
CA LYS A 26 2.63 93.33 6.11
C LYS A 26 3.42 94.58 5.64
N VAL A 27 2.78 95.74 5.55
CA VAL A 27 3.38 97.03 5.15
C VAL A 27 4.27 97.59 6.27
N LEU A 28 3.84 97.47 7.53
CA LEU A 28 4.66 97.84 8.69
C LEU A 28 5.90 96.93 8.81
N VAL A 29 5.75 95.63 8.53
CA VAL A 29 6.87 94.67 8.48
C VAL A 29 7.82 94.98 7.33
N GLU A 30 7.32 95.27 6.12
CA GLU A 30 8.17 95.67 4.99
C GLU A 30 8.92 96.98 5.28
N HIS A 31 8.22 97.98 5.80
CA HIS A 31 8.85 99.24 6.21
C HIS A 31 9.88 99.03 7.33
N ALA A 32 9.60 98.20 8.33
CA ALA A 32 10.55 97.86 9.40
C ALA A 32 11.76 97.07 8.87
N VAL A 33 11.56 96.15 7.93
CA VAL A 33 12.64 95.39 7.28
C VAL A 33 13.51 96.32 6.45
N ASP A 34 12.92 97.24 5.68
CA ASP A 34 13.68 98.19 4.87
C ASP A 34 14.37 99.25 5.72
N THR A 35 13.75 99.68 6.81
CA THR A 35 14.40 100.56 7.81
C THR A 35 15.56 99.83 8.47
N ARG A 36 15.41 98.55 8.82
CA ARG A 36 16.50 97.72 9.37
C ARG A 36 17.61 97.47 8.36
N LYS A 37 17.30 97.29 7.07
CA LYS A 37 18.31 97.21 6.00
C LYS A 37 19.05 98.54 5.84
N LYS A 38 18.33 99.66 5.83
CA LYS A 38 18.91 101.02 5.77
C LYS A 38 19.78 101.32 6.99
N GLN A 39 19.33 100.95 8.19
CA GLN A 39 20.12 101.06 9.41
C GLN A 39 21.34 100.15 9.39
N LYS A 40 21.21 98.90 8.93
CA LYS A 40 22.36 97.99 8.78
C LYS A 40 23.36 98.52 7.75
N TRP A 41 22.85 99.11 6.67
CA TRP A 41 23.68 99.75 5.66
C TRP A 41 24.36 101.00 6.20
N MET A 42 23.64 101.90 6.89
CA MET A 42 24.23 103.06 7.56
C MET A 42 25.23 102.64 8.63
N CYS A 43 24.96 101.64 9.45
CA CYS A 43 25.91 101.12 10.43
C CYS A 43 27.13 100.49 9.76
N SER A 44 26.97 99.85 8.60
CA SER A 44 28.08 99.33 7.81
C SER A 44 28.90 100.47 7.20
N GLN A 45 28.25 101.49 6.65
CA GLN A 45 28.91 102.68 6.11
C GLN A 45 29.62 103.46 7.23
N LEU A 46 29.00 103.60 8.40
CA LEU A 46 29.60 104.19 9.59
C LEU A 46 30.76 103.35 10.12
N HIS A 47 30.71 102.02 10.02
CA HIS A 47 31.86 101.17 10.33
C HIS A 47 33.00 101.37 9.33
N VAL A 48 32.69 101.51 8.03
CA VAL A 48 33.70 101.80 7.00
C VAL A 48 34.29 103.20 7.22
N VAL A 49 33.47 104.20 7.55
CA VAL A 49 33.92 105.56 7.86
C VAL A 49 34.72 105.58 9.16
N LYS A 50 34.29 104.87 10.20
CA LYS A 50 35.05 104.69 11.45
C LYS A 50 36.38 104.00 11.18
N PHE A 51 36.41 102.94 10.37
CA PHE A 51 37.64 102.27 9.97
C PHE A 51 38.56 103.19 9.17
N LEU A 52 38.03 103.97 8.22
CA LEU A 52 38.81 104.94 7.45
C LEU A 52 39.31 106.10 8.32
N LEU A 53 38.51 106.59 9.27
CA LEU A 53 38.91 107.60 10.24
C LEU A 53 39.98 107.06 11.16
N GLU A 54 39.81 105.86 11.73
CA GLU A 54 40.84 105.17 12.54
C GLU A 54 42.12 104.93 11.73
N PHE A 55 42.01 104.58 10.44
CA PHE A 55 43.15 104.41 9.54
C PHE A 55 43.86 105.74 9.24
N LEU A 56 43.13 106.85 9.15
CA LEU A 56 43.69 108.19 8.98
C LEU A 56 44.29 108.74 10.27
N ASP A 57 43.67 108.51 11.43
CA ASP A 57 44.16 108.91 12.77
C ASP A 57 45.45 108.16 13.13
N GLN A 58 45.55 106.89 12.74
CA GLN A 58 46.78 106.08 12.88
C GLN A 58 47.90 106.52 11.93
N ARG A 59 47.60 107.33 10.91
CA ARG A 59 48.55 107.80 9.89
C ARG A 59 49.41 108.97 10.39
N ASP A 60 48.95 109.69 11.41
CA ASP A 60 49.64 110.86 11.98
C ASP A 60 50.57 110.53 13.17
N SER A 61 50.65 109.28 13.63
CA SER A 61 51.39 108.90 14.86
C SER A 61 52.52 107.86 14.69
N ALA A 62 52.87 107.41 13.49
CA ALA A 62 54.01 106.51 13.30
C ALA A 62 54.68 106.72 11.93
N PRO A 63 56.02 106.65 11.83
CA PRO A 63 56.67 106.54 10.54
C PRO A 63 56.22 105.21 9.92
N PHE A 64 55.30 105.32 8.98
CA PHE A 64 54.76 104.20 8.23
C PHE A 64 55.92 103.66 7.38
N ASP A 65 56.55 102.58 7.84
CA ASP A 65 57.47 101.78 7.03
C ASP A 65 56.63 100.97 6.03
N GLN A 66 55.92 101.72 5.18
CA GLN A 66 54.94 101.32 4.18
C GLN A 66 55.42 100.17 3.33
N LYS A 67 56.74 100.11 3.12
CA LYS A 67 57.38 99.13 2.26
C LYS A 67 57.51 97.76 2.93
N THR A 68 57.59 97.68 4.25
CA THR A 68 57.89 96.41 4.95
C THR A 68 56.60 95.65 5.29
N THR A 69 55.55 96.35 5.72
CA THR A 69 54.23 95.76 6.04
C THR A 69 53.38 95.52 4.79
N GLU A 70 53.37 96.41 3.79
CA GLU A 70 52.69 96.11 2.51
C GLU A 70 53.37 94.97 1.76
N ALA A 71 54.71 94.87 1.81
CA ALA A 71 55.42 93.76 1.18
C ALA A 71 55.17 92.43 1.89
N ALA A 72 55.11 92.40 3.23
CA ALA A 72 54.78 91.20 3.99
C ALA A 72 53.36 90.71 3.70
N VAL A 73 52.36 91.60 3.74
CA VAL A 73 50.96 91.26 3.42
C VAL A 73 50.80 90.84 1.96
N ARG A 74 51.50 91.50 1.02
CA ARG A 74 51.52 91.05 -0.39
C ARG A 74 52.16 89.67 -0.53
N ASN A 75 53.24 89.38 0.19
CA ASN A 75 53.88 88.06 0.16
C ASN A 75 52.97 86.97 0.72
N GLU A 76 52.30 87.20 1.86
CA GLU A 76 51.31 86.27 2.41
C GLU A 76 50.12 86.06 1.48
N MET A 77 49.62 87.13 0.86
CA MET A 77 48.56 87.04 -0.15
C MET A 77 49.00 86.24 -1.38
N VAL A 78 50.25 86.40 -1.84
CA VAL A 78 50.82 85.60 -2.93
C VAL A 78 50.96 84.14 -2.51
N GLN A 79 51.44 83.85 -1.30
CA GLN A 79 51.56 82.48 -0.78
C GLN A 79 50.19 81.81 -0.61
N ALA A 80 49.21 82.49 -0.02
CA ALA A 80 47.84 81.98 0.12
C ALA A 80 47.20 81.74 -1.26
N LYS A 81 47.45 82.61 -2.23
CA LYS A 81 46.98 82.42 -3.62
C LYS A 81 47.65 81.22 -4.29
N GLN A 82 48.93 80.95 -4.01
CA GLN A 82 49.62 79.75 -4.50
C GLN A 82 49.08 78.49 -3.83
N GLN A 83 48.87 78.49 -2.51
CA GLN A 83 48.27 77.38 -1.76
C GLN A 83 46.85 77.08 -2.25
N TRP A 84 46.01 78.10 -2.47
CA TRP A 84 44.68 77.95 -3.05
C TRP A 84 44.71 77.34 -4.45
N LYS A 85 45.65 77.78 -5.31
CA LYS A 85 45.82 77.20 -6.64
C LYS A 85 46.19 75.72 -6.57
N LEU A 86 47.16 75.35 -5.72
CA LEU A 86 47.57 73.96 -5.54
C LEU A 86 46.41 73.11 -5.00
N LEU A 87 45.67 73.62 -4.01
CA LEU A 87 44.50 72.93 -3.46
C LEU A 87 43.40 72.77 -4.52
N LYS A 88 43.14 73.80 -5.33
CA LYS A 88 42.14 73.75 -6.41
C LYS A 88 42.50 72.70 -7.45
N VAL A 89 43.77 72.64 -7.86
CA VAL A 89 44.25 71.62 -8.81
C VAL A 89 44.17 70.22 -8.20
N GLY A 90 44.60 70.05 -6.94
CA GLY A 90 44.52 68.77 -6.25
C GLY A 90 43.08 68.29 -6.01
N TYR A 91 42.15 69.21 -5.74
CA TYR A 91 40.72 68.91 -5.64
C TYR A 91 40.16 68.49 -7.00
N GLN A 92 40.45 69.25 -8.07
CA GLN A 92 40.00 68.95 -9.43
C GLN A 92 40.47 67.56 -9.88
N GLN A 93 41.74 67.21 -9.64
CA GLN A 93 42.28 65.88 -9.94
C GLN A 93 41.56 64.76 -9.17
N ARG A 94 41.20 65.00 -7.90
CA ARG A 94 40.44 64.02 -7.11
C ARG A 94 39.01 63.87 -7.61
N VAL A 95 38.37 64.96 -8.00
CA VAL A 95 37.03 64.93 -8.60
C VAL A 95 37.07 64.13 -9.90
N GLU A 96 38.02 64.41 -10.80
CA GLU A 96 38.18 63.67 -12.05
C GLU A 96 38.50 62.19 -11.83
N ALA A 97 39.32 61.86 -10.82
CA ALA A 97 39.61 60.47 -10.45
C ALA A 97 38.35 59.74 -9.93
N ILE A 98 37.51 60.42 -9.14
CA ILE A 98 36.23 59.88 -8.66
C ILE A 98 35.24 59.73 -9.82
N GLU A 99 35.07 60.77 -10.64
CA GLU A 99 34.20 60.76 -11.82
C GLU A 99 34.60 59.65 -12.81
N GLY A 100 35.90 59.40 -12.99
CA GLY A 100 36.39 58.28 -13.79
C GLY A 100 36.13 56.90 -13.17
N ALA A 101 36.14 56.78 -11.84
CA ALA A 101 35.93 55.51 -11.13
C ALA A 101 34.43 55.15 -10.96
N VAL A 102 33.54 56.14 -10.85
CA VAL A 102 32.11 55.95 -10.60
C VAL A 102 31.44 55.01 -11.62
N PRO A 103 31.63 55.14 -12.96
CA PRO A 103 31.03 54.23 -13.93
C PRO A 103 31.47 52.78 -13.74
N HIS A 104 32.73 52.55 -13.35
CA HIS A 104 33.22 51.20 -13.09
C HIS A 104 32.53 50.59 -11.86
N VAL A 105 32.42 51.36 -10.77
CA VAL A 105 31.74 50.90 -9.54
C VAL A 105 30.25 50.64 -9.80
N LEU A 106 29.58 51.49 -10.56
CA LEU A 106 28.18 51.29 -10.95
C LEU A 106 28.01 50.02 -11.79
N ALA A 107 28.87 49.78 -12.78
CA ALA A 107 28.84 48.56 -13.59
C ALA A 107 29.07 47.29 -12.74
N GLN A 108 29.92 47.35 -11.71
CA GLN A 108 30.11 46.23 -10.77
C GLN A 108 28.88 46.02 -9.90
N LEU A 109 28.24 47.10 -9.44
CA LEU A 109 27.00 47.02 -8.67
C LEU A 109 25.87 46.38 -9.48
N GLU A 110 25.67 46.81 -10.73
CA GLU A 110 24.68 46.25 -11.65
C GLU A 110 24.92 44.75 -11.89
N LYS A 111 26.17 44.35 -12.17
CA LYS A 111 26.54 42.93 -12.30
C LYS A 111 26.22 42.15 -11.03
N GLY A 112 26.53 42.70 -9.87
CA GLY A 112 26.22 42.11 -8.57
C GLY A 112 24.71 41.93 -8.36
N GLN A 113 23.91 42.94 -8.71
CA GLN A 113 22.44 42.89 -8.64
C GLN A 113 21.87 41.83 -9.60
N HIS A 114 22.34 41.78 -10.84
CA HIS A 114 21.92 40.76 -11.80
C HIS A 114 22.29 39.35 -11.33
N LEU A 115 23.48 39.14 -10.77
CA LEU A 115 23.88 37.85 -10.22
C LEU A 115 23.01 37.47 -9.01
N ALA A 116 22.76 38.40 -8.10
CA ALA A 116 21.89 38.17 -6.95
C ALA A 116 20.47 37.81 -7.38
N GLN A 117 19.93 38.46 -8.41
CA GLN A 117 18.61 38.15 -8.95
C GLN A 117 18.57 36.73 -9.56
N ARG A 118 19.57 36.37 -10.36
CA ARG A 118 19.69 35.00 -10.92
C ARG A 118 19.79 33.93 -9.84
N LEU A 119 20.52 34.21 -8.76
CA LEU A 119 20.62 33.29 -7.63
C LEU A 119 19.27 33.12 -6.92
N LYS A 120 18.51 34.20 -6.72
CA LYS A 120 17.16 34.12 -6.14
C LYS A 120 16.22 33.28 -6.99
N GLU A 121 16.25 33.46 -8.31
CA GLU A 121 15.44 32.69 -9.24
C GLU A 121 15.83 31.21 -9.25
N ALA A 122 17.13 30.91 -9.28
CA ALA A 122 17.62 29.54 -9.22
C ALA A 122 17.26 28.84 -7.90
N LEU A 123 17.32 29.55 -6.77
CA LEU A 123 16.89 29.03 -5.47
C LEU A 123 15.39 28.73 -5.46
N ALA A 124 14.56 29.65 -5.95
CA ALA A 124 13.12 29.44 -6.04
C ALA A 124 12.75 28.23 -6.92
N GLN A 125 13.43 28.05 -8.06
CA GLN A 125 13.25 26.90 -8.93
C GLN A 125 13.66 25.60 -8.23
N TYR A 126 14.79 25.59 -7.54
CA TYR A 126 15.25 24.44 -6.78
C TYR A 126 14.28 24.05 -5.67
N GLU A 127 13.78 25.03 -4.90
CA GLU A 127 12.80 24.80 -3.84
C GLU A 127 11.49 24.23 -4.40
N ALA A 128 11.01 24.76 -5.53
CA ALA A 128 9.83 24.24 -6.20
C ALA A 128 10.03 22.78 -6.67
N GLN A 129 11.16 22.49 -7.31
CA GLN A 129 11.51 21.13 -7.75
C GLN A 129 11.64 20.16 -6.57
N ARG A 130 12.26 20.60 -5.48
CA ARG A 130 12.39 19.82 -4.24
C ARG A 130 11.01 19.48 -3.68
N HIS A 131 10.11 20.45 -3.57
CA HIS A 131 8.76 20.22 -3.07
C HIS A 131 7.96 19.27 -3.97
N GLU A 132 8.10 19.37 -5.29
CA GLU A 132 7.46 18.45 -6.22
C GLU A 132 8.03 17.03 -6.08
N ALA A 133 9.34 16.88 -5.97
CA ALA A 133 9.99 15.59 -5.75
C ALA A 133 9.58 14.96 -4.41
N GLU A 134 9.49 15.75 -3.34
CA GLU A 134 9.01 15.29 -2.04
C GLU A 134 7.54 14.82 -2.10
N LYS A 135 6.67 15.53 -2.82
CA LYS A 135 5.28 15.08 -3.05
C LYS A 135 5.22 13.78 -3.83
N LYS A 136 5.94 13.68 -4.96
CA LYS A 136 6.02 12.44 -5.75
C LYS A 136 6.55 11.26 -4.94
N ALA A 137 7.55 11.50 -4.08
CA ALA A 137 8.09 10.48 -3.21
C ALA A 137 7.08 10.00 -2.15
N ARG A 138 6.30 10.92 -1.57
CA ARG A 138 5.20 10.59 -0.66
C ARG A 138 4.12 9.78 -1.35
N ASP A 139 3.64 10.23 -2.51
CA ASP A 139 2.62 9.53 -3.29
C ASP A 139 3.09 8.13 -3.70
N ALA A 140 4.36 8.00 -4.14
CA ALA A 140 4.94 6.71 -4.48
C ALA A 140 5.04 5.78 -3.27
N ARG A 141 5.37 6.31 -2.07
CA ARG A 141 5.40 5.53 -0.84
C ARG A 141 4.01 5.05 -0.43
N GLU A 142 3.00 5.91 -0.50
CA GLU A 142 1.62 5.55 -0.21
C GLU A 142 1.08 4.49 -1.18
N ARG A 143 1.39 4.60 -2.48
CA ARG A 143 1.01 3.59 -3.48
C ARG A 143 1.65 2.23 -3.16
N ARG A 144 2.95 2.21 -2.89
CA ARG A 144 3.67 0.98 -2.51
C ARG A 144 3.09 0.36 -1.25
N GLN A 145 2.75 1.18 -0.24
CA GLN A 145 2.14 0.68 0.98
C GLN A 145 0.77 0.05 0.73
N LYS A 146 -0.09 0.71 -0.06
CA LYS A 146 -1.41 0.16 -0.45
C LYS A 146 -1.28 -1.13 -1.26
N GLU A 147 -0.34 -1.18 -2.20
CA GLU A 147 -0.06 -2.39 -2.98
C GLU A 147 0.42 -3.52 -2.05
N GLN A 148 1.27 -3.22 -1.08
CA GLN A 148 1.76 -4.20 -0.12
C GLN A 148 0.64 -4.72 0.81
N GLU A 149 -0.22 -3.84 1.32
CA GLU A 149 -1.40 -4.22 2.11
C GLU A 149 -2.34 -5.13 1.30
N GLN A 150 -2.59 -4.83 0.02
CA GLN A 150 -3.39 -5.68 -0.86
C GLN A 150 -2.76 -7.04 -1.12
N LEU A 151 -1.43 -7.10 -1.29
CA LEU A 151 -0.70 -8.35 -1.45
C LEU A 151 -0.76 -9.20 -0.18
N GLU A 152 -0.61 -8.58 0.98
CA GLU A 152 -0.73 -9.26 2.28
C GLU A 152 -2.15 -9.80 2.50
N GLU A 153 -3.19 -9.03 2.15
CA GLU A 153 -4.57 -9.49 2.26
C GLU A 153 -4.85 -10.68 1.33
N ARG A 154 -4.41 -10.61 0.06
CA ARG A 154 -4.51 -11.73 -0.88
C ARG A 154 -3.74 -12.96 -0.39
N GLN A 155 -2.55 -12.76 0.17
CA GLN A 155 -1.76 -13.85 0.72
C GLN A 155 -2.49 -14.52 1.88
N ARG A 156 -3.06 -13.75 2.82
CA ARG A 156 -3.87 -14.30 3.91
C ARG A 156 -5.08 -15.08 3.41
N GLN A 157 -5.79 -14.56 2.40
CA GLN A 157 -6.92 -15.27 1.79
C GLN A 157 -6.49 -16.60 1.17
N LEU A 158 -5.36 -16.62 0.44
CA LEU A 158 -4.81 -17.84 -0.14
C LEU A 158 -4.34 -18.83 0.94
N GLU A 159 -3.75 -18.36 2.04
CA GLU A 159 -3.35 -19.19 3.17
C GLU A 159 -4.56 -19.87 3.83
N VAL A 160 -5.65 -19.13 4.04
CA VAL A 160 -6.92 -19.67 4.57
C VAL A 160 -7.50 -20.73 3.61
N GLN A 161 -7.63 -20.42 2.33
CA GLN A 161 -8.13 -21.38 1.33
C GLN A 161 -7.25 -22.63 1.24
N THR A 162 -5.93 -22.47 1.31
CA THR A 162 -4.98 -23.58 1.31
C THR A 162 -5.13 -24.45 2.54
N ALA A 163 -5.33 -23.86 3.72
CA ALA A 163 -5.56 -24.59 4.96
C ALA A 163 -6.89 -25.38 4.92
N GLU A 164 -7.97 -24.76 4.41
CA GLU A 164 -9.27 -25.41 4.23
C GLU A 164 -9.17 -26.61 3.27
N LEU A 165 -8.52 -26.43 2.12
CA LEU A 165 -8.32 -27.51 1.14
C LEU A 165 -7.48 -28.65 1.73
N ARG A 166 -6.42 -28.33 2.47
CA ARG A 166 -5.60 -29.33 3.17
C ARG A 166 -6.43 -30.13 4.19
N SER A 167 -7.25 -29.45 4.98
CA SER A 167 -8.15 -30.09 5.94
C SER A 167 -9.14 -31.02 5.25
N ARG A 168 -9.79 -30.57 4.17
CA ARG A 168 -10.72 -31.38 3.38
C ARG A 168 -10.05 -32.62 2.77
N VAL A 169 -8.87 -32.45 2.19
CA VAL A 169 -8.10 -33.58 1.62
C VAL A 169 -7.72 -34.57 2.72
N GLN A 170 -7.31 -34.09 3.90
CA GLN A 170 -6.97 -34.96 5.03
C GLN A 170 -8.19 -35.73 5.54
N ALA A 171 -9.36 -35.09 5.67
CA ALA A 171 -10.60 -35.75 6.04
C ALA A 171 -11.01 -36.82 5.01
N GLN A 172 -10.91 -36.52 3.71
CA GLN A 172 -11.18 -37.50 2.65
C GLN A 172 -10.20 -38.69 2.69
N ARG A 173 -8.91 -38.45 2.98
CA ARG A 173 -7.93 -39.54 3.15
C ARG A 173 -8.25 -40.42 4.34
N GLN A 174 -8.67 -39.84 5.47
CA GLN A 174 -9.09 -40.60 6.65
C GLN A 174 -10.32 -41.46 6.34
N GLU A 175 -11.30 -40.89 5.65
CA GLU A 175 -12.51 -41.61 5.25
C GLU A 175 -12.20 -42.76 4.27
N LEU A 176 -11.30 -42.54 3.30
CA LEU A 176 -10.83 -43.60 2.41
C LEU A 176 -10.16 -44.74 3.18
N HIS A 177 -9.30 -44.42 4.16
CA HIS A 177 -8.68 -45.45 5.00
C HIS A 177 -9.72 -46.22 5.84
N ARG A 178 -10.74 -45.54 6.37
CA ARG A 178 -11.85 -46.18 7.09
C ARG A 178 -12.60 -47.15 6.19
N LEU A 179 -13.04 -46.69 5.02
CA LEU A 179 -13.75 -47.52 4.04
C LEU A 179 -12.91 -48.69 3.55
N GLN A 180 -11.60 -48.50 3.36
CA GLN A 180 -10.70 -49.58 3.00
C GLN A 180 -10.61 -50.65 4.11
N GLY A 181 -10.57 -50.25 5.38
CA GLY A 181 -10.62 -51.18 6.51
C GLY A 181 -11.96 -51.93 6.61
N GLU A 182 -13.07 -51.25 6.34
CA GLU A 182 -14.41 -51.86 6.28
C GLU A 182 -14.53 -52.86 5.12
N LEU A 183 -13.98 -52.54 3.97
CA LEU A 183 -13.96 -53.47 2.83
C LEU A 183 -13.17 -54.73 3.16
N GLN A 184 -11.99 -54.59 3.78
CA GLN A 184 -11.17 -55.73 4.20
C GLN A 184 -11.88 -56.61 5.25
N SER A 185 -12.59 -56.00 6.19
CA SER A 185 -13.35 -56.76 7.19
C SER A 185 -14.49 -57.54 6.52
N GLN A 186 -15.24 -56.93 5.60
CA GLN A 186 -16.28 -57.60 4.81
C GLN A 186 -15.71 -58.74 3.96
N GLU A 187 -14.56 -58.53 3.32
CA GLU A 187 -13.87 -59.56 2.53
C GLU A 187 -13.44 -60.74 3.41
N SER A 188 -12.94 -60.49 4.62
CA SER A 188 -12.60 -61.55 5.57
C SER A 188 -13.83 -62.36 6.00
N VAL A 189 -14.97 -61.70 6.24
CA VAL A 189 -16.22 -62.34 6.62
C VAL A 189 -16.75 -63.19 5.47
N ALA A 190 -16.75 -62.65 4.25
CA ALA A 190 -17.15 -63.37 3.05
C ALA A 190 -16.26 -64.59 2.79
N SER A 191 -14.95 -64.47 3.00
CA SER A 191 -13.99 -65.57 2.89
C SER A 191 -14.28 -66.66 3.93
N GLY A 192 -14.56 -66.29 5.17
CA GLY A 192 -14.97 -67.24 6.21
C GLY A 192 -16.27 -67.97 5.89
N TRP A 193 -17.25 -67.30 5.29
CA TRP A 193 -18.47 -67.95 4.79
C TRP A 193 -18.21 -68.87 3.61
N ARG A 194 -17.34 -68.48 2.69
CA ARG A 194 -16.92 -69.33 1.56
C ARG A 194 -16.31 -70.63 2.05
N GLU A 195 -15.36 -70.56 2.99
CA GLU A 195 -14.76 -71.76 3.58
C GLU A 195 -15.79 -72.66 4.27
N LYS A 196 -16.76 -72.07 5.00
CA LYS A 196 -17.84 -72.85 5.63
C LYS A 196 -18.70 -73.57 4.60
N VAL A 197 -19.10 -72.86 3.55
CA VAL A 197 -19.89 -73.44 2.45
C VAL A 197 -19.12 -74.56 1.75
N GLU A 198 -17.82 -74.36 1.49
CA GLU A 198 -16.95 -75.39 0.90
C GLU A 198 -16.85 -76.63 1.81
N ARG A 199 -16.62 -76.45 3.12
CA ARG A 199 -16.58 -77.56 4.09
C ARG A 199 -17.92 -78.30 4.17
N SER A 200 -19.03 -77.57 4.24
CA SER A 200 -20.37 -78.17 4.24
C SER A 200 -20.65 -78.92 2.95
N SER A 201 -20.27 -78.36 1.80
CA SER A 201 -20.42 -79.02 0.51
C SER A 201 -19.58 -80.30 0.42
N ALA A 202 -18.32 -80.28 0.87
CA ALA A 202 -17.47 -81.46 0.92
C ALA A 202 -18.02 -82.54 1.87
N LEU A 203 -18.58 -82.14 3.02
CA LEU A 203 -19.24 -83.08 3.93
C LEU A 203 -20.49 -83.70 3.29
N CYS A 204 -21.33 -82.91 2.61
CA CYS A 204 -22.47 -83.42 1.87
C CYS A 204 -22.00 -84.44 0.82
N GLN A 205 -21.00 -84.11 -0.01
CA GLN A 205 -20.46 -85.04 -1.01
C GLN A 205 -19.93 -86.34 -0.40
N LEU A 206 -19.24 -86.27 0.75
CA LEU A 206 -18.79 -87.46 1.46
C LEU A 206 -19.95 -88.31 1.95
N LEU A 207 -20.99 -87.68 2.54
CA LEU A 207 -22.18 -88.39 2.99
C LEU A 207 -22.94 -89.02 1.82
N GLU A 208 -23.07 -88.30 0.70
CA GLU A 208 -23.66 -88.83 -0.53
C GLU A 208 -22.89 -90.05 -1.03
N THR A 209 -21.56 -90.00 -1.02
CA THR A 209 -20.69 -91.11 -1.44
C THR A 209 -20.81 -92.31 -0.50
N LEU A 210 -20.80 -92.09 0.82
CA LEU A 210 -20.86 -93.18 1.81
C LEU A 210 -22.24 -93.84 1.88
N GLN A 211 -23.31 -93.08 1.62
CA GLN A 211 -24.68 -93.57 1.69
C GLN A 211 -25.20 -94.05 0.34
N GLY A 212 -24.53 -93.76 -0.77
CA GLY A 212 -25.04 -94.05 -2.12
C GLY A 212 -26.35 -93.33 -2.44
N VAL A 213 -26.62 -92.21 -1.76
CA VAL A 213 -27.82 -91.38 -1.95
C VAL A 213 -27.40 -89.93 -2.16
N ARG A 214 -27.73 -89.37 -3.31
CA ARG A 214 -27.45 -87.99 -3.68
C ARG A 214 -28.73 -87.18 -3.73
N LEU A 215 -28.75 -86.03 -3.05
CA LEU A 215 -29.89 -85.12 -3.11
C LEU A 215 -29.73 -84.21 -4.34
N VAL A 216 -30.67 -84.27 -5.29
CA VAL A 216 -30.60 -83.48 -6.53
C VAL A 216 -31.28 -82.14 -6.36
N SER A 217 -32.49 -82.14 -5.78
CA SER A 217 -33.22 -80.93 -5.46
C SER A 217 -34.20 -81.18 -4.33
N ALA A 218 -34.43 -80.16 -3.51
CA ALA A 218 -35.47 -80.15 -2.49
C ALA A 218 -36.31 -78.89 -2.67
N SER A 219 -37.63 -79.06 -2.72
CA SER A 219 -38.62 -78.00 -2.73
C SER A 219 -39.59 -78.17 -1.55
N ALA A 220 -40.58 -77.29 -1.42
CA ALA A 220 -41.56 -77.39 -0.34
C ALA A 220 -42.38 -78.69 -0.39
N ASP A 221 -42.68 -79.18 -1.59
CA ASP A 221 -43.65 -80.26 -1.81
C ASP A 221 -43.04 -81.53 -2.44
N GLU A 222 -41.78 -81.45 -2.89
CA GLU A 222 -41.08 -82.55 -3.55
C GLU A 222 -39.57 -82.56 -3.24
N ILE A 223 -39.02 -83.76 -3.06
CA ILE A 223 -37.58 -84.02 -2.91
C ILE A 223 -37.17 -85.04 -3.97
N ASP A 224 -36.22 -84.65 -4.82
CA ASP A 224 -35.61 -85.53 -5.81
C ASP A 224 -34.26 -86.04 -5.30
N MET A 225 -34.09 -87.36 -5.33
CA MET A 225 -32.89 -88.05 -4.90
C MET A 225 -32.44 -89.05 -5.97
N GLU A 226 -31.14 -89.27 -6.05
CA GLU A 226 -30.52 -90.27 -6.90
C GLU A 226 -29.88 -91.33 -6.01
N LEU A 227 -30.16 -92.60 -6.27
CA LEU A 227 -29.48 -93.73 -5.65
C LEU A 227 -28.37 -94.20 -6.58
N THR A 228 -27.14 -94.26 -6.06
CA THR A 228 -25.99 -94.87 -6.73
C THR A 228 -25.68 -96.20 -6.07
N PRO A 229 -25.39 -97.26 -6.85
CA PRO A 229 -24.99 -98.53 -6.27
C PRO A 229 -23.55 -98.43 -5.77
N ASP A 230 -23.14 -99.37 -4.93
CA ASP A 230 -21.75 -99.42 -4.46
C ASP A 230 -20.79 -99.65 -5.65
N PRO A 231 -19.69 -98.87 -5.75
CA PRO A 231 -18.77 -98.98 -6.87
C PRO A 231 -18.12 -100.36 -6.90
N GLN A 232 -18.23 -101.06 -8.02
CA GLN A 232 -17.54 -102.34 -8.26
C GLN A 232 -16.33 -102.14 -9.20
N PRO A 233 -15.15 -102.71 -8.86
CA PRO A 233 -13.89 -102.39 -9.55
C PRO A 233 -13.79 -102.89 -11.01
N THR A 234 -14.79 -103.61 -11.52
CA THR A 234 -14.72 -104.33 -12.81
C THR A 234 -15.82 -104.01 -13.81
N THR A 235 -16.79 -103.15 -13.47
CA THR A 235 -17.95 -102.82 -14.32
C THR A 235 -18.10 -101.30 -14.51
N PRO A 236 -18.57 -100.82 -15.67
CA PRO A 236 -18.92 -99.40 -15.84
C PRO A 236 -20.03 -98.99 -14.85
N ASP A 237 -20.01 -97.75 -14.36
CA ASP A 237 -21.02 -97.28 -13.40
C ASP A 237 -22.42 -97.25 -14.03
N PRO A 238 -23.44 -97.93 -13.45
CA PRO A 238 -24.81 -97.88 -13.96
C PRO A 238 -25.43 -96.50 -13.76
N GLN A 239 -26.37 -96.13 -14.64
CA GLN A 239 -27.11 -94.87 -14.50
C GLN A 239 -27.87 -94.79 -13.17
N PRO A 240 -27.71 -93.71 -12.38
CA PRO A 240 -28.30 -93.61 -11.04
C PRO A 240 -29.83 -93.75 -11.06
N LEU A 241 -30.38 -94.43 -10.05
CA LEU A 241 -31.82 -94.60 -9.90
C LEU A 241 -32.42 -93.34 -9.28
N ARG A 242 -33.17 -92.57 -10.07
CA ARG A 242 -33.85 -91.36 -9.59
C ARG A 242 -35.16 -91.71 -8.88
N LEU A 243 -35.33 -91.15 -7.69
CA LEU A 243 -36.54 -91.22 -6.87
C LEU A 243 -37.06 -89.80 -6.62
N THR A 244 -38.38 -89.63 -6.64
CA THR A 244 -39.05 -88.42 -6.16
C THR A 244 -39.88 -88.78 -4.93
N LEU A 245 -39.68 -88.06 -3.84
CA LEU A 245 -40.55 -88.06 -2.68
C LEU A 245 -41.56 -86.93 -2.90
N CYS A 246 -42.85 -87.23 -2.80
CA CYS A 246 -43.93 -86.26 -2.90
C CYS A 246 -44.74 -86.27 -1.61
N TRP A 247 -45.13 -85.09 -1.14
CA TRP A 247 -45.99 -84.92 0.02
C TRP A 247 -47.45 -84.97 -0.46
N ALA A 248 -48.26 -85.85 0.13
CA ALA A 248 -49.68 -85.91 -0.14
C ALA A 248 -50.47 -84.94 0.75
N GLU A 249 -51.66 -84.54 0.32
CA GLU A 249 -52.53 -83.60 1.05
C GLU A 249 -52.97 -84.11 2.43
N ASP A 250 -52.91 -85.43 2.65
CA ASP A 250 -53.16 -86.09 3.93
C ASP A 250 -51.93 -86.14 4.86
N GLY A 251 -50.81 -85.55 4.44
CA GLY A 251 -49.54 -85.55 5.16
C GLY A 251 -48.71 -86.82 4.98
N SER A 252 -49.15 -87.78 4.16
CA SER A 252 -48.38 -88.98 3.85
C SER A 252 -47.27 -88.72 2.82
N ILE A 253 -46.19 -89.49 2.90
CA ILE A 253 -45.07 -89.41 1.94
C ILE A 253 -45.25 -90.50 0.90
N ARG A 254 -45.25 -90.12 -0.38
CA ARG A 254 -45.26 -91.04 -1.51
C ARG A 254 -43.89 -91.07 -2.16
N VAL A 255 -43.32 -92.26 -2.28
CA VAL A 255 -42.08 -92.50 -3.03
C VAL A 255 -42.47 -92.85 -4.47
N ARG A 256 -41.89 -92.17 -5.45
CA ARG A 256 -42.02 -92.47 -6.88
C ARG A 256 -40.65 -92.81 -7.43
N SER A 257 -40.51 -94.01 -7.97
CA SER A 257 -39.32 -94.39 -8.76
C SER A 257 -39.52 -93.99 -10.21
N HIS A 258 -38.49 -93.40 -10.82
CA HIS A 258 -38.48 -93.08 -12.25
C HIS A 258 -38.10 -94.29 -13.11
N SER A 259 -37.78 -95.43 -12.50
CA SER A 259 -37.53 -96.69 -13.19
C SER A 259 -38.67 -97.69 -12.95
N PRO A 260 -39.29 -98.25 -14.01
CA PRO A 260 -40.33 -99.26 -13.87
C PRO A 260 -39.82 -100.58 -13.29
N LEU A 261 -38.50 -100.79 -13.26
CA LEU A 261 -37.85 -101.98 -12.71
C LEU A 261 -37.77 -101.97 -11.17
N PHE A 262 -37.93 -100.80 -10.55
CA PHE A 262 -37.84 -100.62 -9.10
C PHE A 262 -39.10 -99.94 -8.57
N PRO A 263 -40.28 -100.61 -8.59
CA PRO A 263 -41.50 -100.03 -8.07
C PRO A 263 -41.41 -99.91 -6.54
N PRO A 264 -41.72 -98.73 -5.95
CA PRO A 264 -41.79 -98.57 -4.51
C PRO A 264 -42.99 -99.31 -3.92
N PRO A 265 -42.88 -99.85 -2.70
CA PRO A 265 -44.01 -100.45 -1.98
C PRO A 265 -45.09 -99.41 -1.69
N VAL A 266 -46.35 -99.79 -1.93
CA VAL A 266 -47.54 -98.98 -1.61
C VAL A 266 -48.43 -99.77 -0.66
N PRO A 267 -48.75 -99.27 0.55
CA PRO A 267 -48.37 -97.97 1.11
C PRO A 267 -46.93 -97.92 1.67
N CYS A 268 -46.28 -96.76 1.59
CA CYS A 268 -44.98 -96.50 2.18
C CYS A 268 -45.14 -96.22 3.69
N ALA A 269 -45.09 -97.26 4.52
CA ALA A 269 -45.25 -97.12 5.98
C ALA A 269 -43.98 -96.59 6.69
N ASP A 270 -42.79 -96.97 6.19
CA ASP A 270 -41.50 -96.45 6.64
C ASP A 270 -40.68 -95.98 5.43
N LEU A 271 -40.46 -94.68 5.35
CA LEU A 271 -39.69 -94.05 4.29
C LEU A 271 -38.25 -94.56 4.27
N ARG A 272 -37.62 -94.70 5.44
CA ARG A 272 -36.22 -95.10 5.53
C ARG A 272 -36.04 -96.54 5.08
N GLY A 273 -36.87 -97.45 5.60
CA GLY A 273 -36.89 -98.84 5.16
C GLY A 273 -37.12 -98.96 3.66
N THR A 274 -38.11 -98.22 3.13
CA THR A 274 -38.42 -98.23 1.68
C THR A 274 -37.24 -97.79 0.82
N VAL A 275 -36.56 -96.70 1.18
CA VAL A 275 -35.39 -96.23 0.43
C VAL A 275 -34.23 -97.21 0.51
N LEU A 276 -33.99 -97.81 1.68
CA LEU A 276 -32.94 -98.82 1.86
C LEU A 276 -33.23 -100.12 1.09
N GLU A 277 -34.48 -100.56 1.03
CA GLU A 277 -34.89 -101.72 0.22
C GLU A 277 -34.72 -101.47 -1.27
N LEU A 278 -35.13 -100.29 -1.75
CA LEU A 278 -34.91 -99.88 -3.14
C LEU A 278 -33.42 -99.79 -3.47
N GLN A 279 -32.63 -99.21 -2.57
CA GLN A 279 -31.18 -99.14 -2.73
C GLN A 279 -30.55 -100.53 -2.75
N HIS A 280 -30.93 -101.42 -1.85
CA HIS A 280 -30.42 -102.80 -1.81
C HIS A 280 -30.77 -103.57 -3.08
N SER A 281 -32.04 -103.46 -3.53
CA SER A 281 -32.52 -104.09 -4.75
C SER A 281 -31.77 -103.55 -5.97
N TYR A 282 -31.57 -102.24 -6.03
CA TYR A 282 -30.83 -101.56 -7.09
C TYR A 282 -29.35 -102.00 -7.12
N SER A 283 -28.69 -102.09 -5.96
CA SER A 283 -27.32 -102.59 -5.86
C SER A 283 -27.16 -104.06 -6.26
N GLN A 284 -28.12 -104.92 -5.93
CA GLN A 284 -28.08 -106.33 -6.36
C GLN A 284 -28.24 -106.48 -7.88
N LEU A 285 -29.06 -105.63 -8.50
CA LEU A 285 -29.34 -105.68 -9.94
C LEU A 285 -28.41 -104.80 -10.78
N ALA A 286 -27.57 -103.99 -10.14
CA ALA A 286 -26.62 -103.09 -10.80
C ALA A 286 -25.76 -103.78 -11.89
N PRO A 287 -25.15 -104.96 -11.67
CA PRO A 287 -24.35 -105.62 -12.70
C PRO A 287 -25.16 -105.96 -13.96
N LEU A 288 -26.38 -106.48 -13.78
CA LEU A 288 -27.27 -106.80 -14.90
C LEU A 288 -27.73 -105.54 -15.64
N LEU A 289 -28.01 -104.46 -14.91
CA LEU A 289 -28.37 -103.18 -15.51
C LEU A 289 -27.23 -102.64 -16.38
N THR A 290 -25.97 -102.74 -15.93
CA THR A 290 -24.82 -102.30 -16.74
C THR A 290 -24.69 -103.07 -18.05
N GLU A 291 -24.94 -104.38 -18.05
CA GLU A 291 -24.92 -105.20 -19.26
C GLU A 291 -26.02 -104.80 -20.23
N THR A 292 -27.23 -104.54 -19.72
CA THR A 292 -28.36 -104.11 -20.56
C THR A 292 -28.22 -102.67 -21.08
N GLN A 293 -27.51 -101.80 -20.36
CA GLN A 293 -27.25 -100.41 -20.77
C GLN A 293 -26.10 -100.28 -21.78
N ALA A 294 -25.22 -101.30 -21.88
CA ALA A 294 -24.08 -101.32 -22.80
C ALA A 294 -24.39 -101.91 -24.19
N LEU A 295 -25.59 -102.50 -24.36
CA LEU A 295 -26.14 -103.03 -25.62
C LEU A 295 -26.88 -101.95 -26.41
#